data_AF-E6UJG4-F1
#
_entry.id   AF-E6UJG4-F1
#
_cell.length_a   1.000
_cell.length_b   1.000
_cell.length_c   1.000
_cell.angle_alpha   90.00
_cell.angle_beta   90.00
_cell.angle_gamma   90.00
#
_symmetry.space_group_name_H-M   'P 1'
#
loop_
_entity.id
_entity.type
_entity.pdbx_description
1 polymer ?
#
loop_
_entity_poly.entity_id
_entity_poly.type
_entity_poly.pdbx_seq_one_letter_code
_entity_poly.pdbx_strand_id
1 'polypeptide(L)'
;MRLSKKIAPVLFSLSLFFLSACEKETIETKKEIKAEEWIMSVDETEDKLNELIKSTQDVYTLYVIGKMSPEDFLVELEVQQNMLFSIQQNYTDKKSDLVIEPESSEDAKKGIASFEDLFEDINGLYVASVNQIGTPYSAAEVSFIYLNYKDKIIDDYAVYSAAVILSKNSDSGEVTADNSAEK
;
A
#
# COMPACT_ATOMS: atom_id res chain seq x y z
N MET A 1 65.03 12.88 31.96
CA MET A 1 64.31 12.49 30.72
C MET A 1 63.13 11.62 31.15
N ARG A 2 61.93 12.14 30.89
CA ARG A 2 60.54 11.61 31.00
C ARG A 2 60.39 10.15 31.50
N LEU A 3 59.94 9.96 32.75
CA LEU A 3 58.54 9.81 33.22
C LEU A 3 57.85 8.52 32.73
N SER A 4 57.78 7.56 33.65
CA SER A 4 56.93 6.37 33.61
C SER A 4 55.45 6.75 33.52
N LYS A 5 54.71 6.08 32.64
CA LYS A 5 53.24 6.07 32.64
C LYS A 5 52.76 4.63 32.66
N LYS A 6 52.43 4.16 33.85
CA LYS A 6 51.40 3.14 34.08
C LYS A 6 50.58 3.64 35.26
N ILE A 7 49.48 4.32 34.95
CA ILE A 7 48.49 4.68 35.95
C ILE A 7 47.65 3.43 36.15
N ALA A 8 47.65 2.94 37.38
CA ALA A 8 46.77 1.90 37.88
C ALA A 8 45.70 2.58 38.79
N PRO A 9 44.69 1.84 39.30
CA PRO A 9 43.26 2.13 39.18
C PRO A 9 42.66 2.76 40.44
N VAL A 10 41.51 3.46 40.35
CA VAL A 10 40.63 3.67 41.51
C VAL A 10 39.16 3.78 41.08
N LEU A 11 38.35 2.94 41.73
CA LEU A 11 36.90 2.92 41.83
C LEU A 11 36.32 4.19 42.48
N PHE A 12 35.24 4.74 41.93
CA PHE A 12 34.23 5.55 42.65
C PHE A 12 32.97 5.59 41.75
N SER A 13 31.97 4.73 41.94
CA SER A 13 30.85 4.90 42.89
C SER A 13 30.23 6.30 42.85
N LEU A 14 29.30 6.52 41.92
CA LEU A 14 28.15 7.42 42.07
C LEU A 14 26.99 6.76 41.26
N SER A 15 26.29 5.80 41.84
CA SER A 15 24.97 5.99 42.47
C SER A 15 23.91 6.56 41.53
N LEU A 16 22.99 5.65 41.13
CA LEU A 16 21.53 5.80 41.04
C LEU A 16 20.91 6.98 40.25
N PHE A 17 19.79 6.64 39.59
CA PHE A 17 18.85 7.51 38.87
C PHE A 17 19.17 7.78 37.39
N PHE A 18 18.94 6.77 36.54
CA PHE A 18 17.81 6.76 35.60
C PHE A 18 17.45 5.28 35.41
N LEU A 19 16.44 4.78 36.14
CA LEU A 19 15.12 4.51 35.56
C LEU A 19 15.29 3.60 34.33
N SER A 20 15.19 2.28 34.47
CA SER A 20 13.89 1.62 34.61
C SER A 20 12.84 2.15 33.62
N ALA A 21 13.23 2.33 32.36
CA ALA A 21 12.34 1.92 31.27
C ALA A 21 12.82 0.49 30.91
N CYS A 22 12.21 -0.64 31.27
CA CYS A 22 10.81 -0.91 31.55
C CYS A 22 9.90 0.06 30.80
N GLU A 23 10.19 0.25 29.51
CA GLU A 23 9.10 0.13 28.56
C GLU A 23 8.43 -1.19 28.94
N LYS A 24 7.38 -1.07 29.76
CA LYS A 24 6.19 -1.80 29.41
C LYS A 24 6.06 -1.52 27.93
N GLU A 25 6.47 -2.49 27.11
CA GLU A 25 5.75 -2.75 25.88
C GLU A 25 4.29 -2.69 26.33
N THR A 26 3.69 -1.52 26.13
CA THR A 26 2.27 -1.45 25.99
C THR A 26 2.09 -2.37 24.81
N ILE A 27 1.72 -3.63 25.09
CA ILE A 27 1.17 -4.50 24.07
C ILE A 27 -0.09 -3.74 23.68
N GLU A 28 0.07 -2.79 22.74
CA GLU A 28 -1.03 -2.22 22.03
C GLU A 28 -1.67 -3.43 21.39
N THR A 29 -2.77 -3.83 22.02
CA THR A 29 -3.57 -4.94 21.57
C THR A 29 -4.18 -4.43 20.30
N LYS A 30 -3.52 -4.76 19.18
CA LYS A 30 -3.99 -4.38 17.85
C LYS A 30 -5.44 -4.80 17.73
N LYS A 31 -6.26 -3.92 17.19
CA LYS A 31 -7.69 -4.19 17.06
C LYS A 31 -7.87 -5.25 15.98
N GLU A 32 -8.50 -6.36 16.34
CA GLU A 32 -8.90 -7.38 15.37
C GLU A 32 -10.05 -6.85 14.51
N ILE A 33 -10.01 -7.17 13.23
CA ILE A 33 -11.03 -6.80 12.24
C ILE A 33 -11.17 -7.93 11.22
N LYS A 34 -12.40 -8.18 10.77
CA LYS A 34 -12.66 -9.09 9.66
C LYS A 34 -12.13 -8.53 8.34
N ALA A 35 -11.66 -9.40 7.45
CA ALA A 35 -11.21 -8.99 6.12
C ALA A 35 -12.31 -8.29 5.31
N GLU A 36 -13.55 -8.77 5.44
CA GLU A 36 -14.76 -8.22 4.81
C GLU A 36 -15.03 -6.79 5.28
N GLU A 37 -14.84 -6.52 6.57
CA GLU A 37 -15.00 -5.18 7.13
C GLU A 37 -13.86 -4.26 6.67
N TRP A 38 -12.62 -4.76 6.66
CA TRP A 38 -11.48 -3.99 6.22
C TRP A 38 -11.58 -3.61 4.73
N ILE A 39 -11.89 -4.56 3.85
CA ILE A 39 -11.98 -4.30 2.41
C ILE A 39 -13.11 -3.35 2.04
N MET A 40 -14.16 -3.23 2.86
CA MET A 40 -15.21 -2.21 2.69
C MET A 40 -14.85 -0.85 3.29
N SER A 41 -13.81 -0.76 4.11
CA SER A 41 -13.40 0.48 4.78
C SER A 41 -12.43 1.35 3.97
N VAL A 42 -11.95 0.84 2.82
CA VAL A 42 -10.87 1.44 2.03
C VAL A 42 -11.36 2.34 0.89
N ASP A 43 -12.67 2.65 0.82
CA ASP A 43 -13.31 3.47 -0.23
C ASP A 43 -12.53 4.76 -0.57
N GLU A 44 -12.06 5.52 0.43
CA GLU A 44 -11.30 6.75 0.18
C GLU A 44 -9.93 6.49 -0.48
N THR A 45 -9.27 5.39 -0.12
CA THR A 45 -8.00 4.98 -0.71
C THR A 45 -8.22 4.51 -2.14
N GLU A 46 -9.29 3.73 -2.36
CA GLU A 46 -9.70 3.27 -3.69
C GLU A 46 -10.00 4.44 -4.63
N ASP A 47 -10.77 5.43 -4.19
CA ASP A 47 -11.10 6.62 -4.99
C ASP A 47 -9.85 7.37 -5.44
N LYS A 48 -8.89 7.59 -4.53
CA LYS A 48 -7.60 8.23 -4.84
C LYS A 48 -6.77 7.41 -5.82
N LEU A 49 -6.77 6.09 -5.67
CA LEU A 49 -6.05 5.20 -6.58
C LEU A 49 -6.68 5.21 -7.98
N ASN A 50 -8.01 5.22 -8.07
CA ASN A 50 -8.76 5.34 -9.31
C ASN A 50 -8.50 6.66 -10.03
N GLU A 51 -8.43 7.77 -9.29
CA GLU A 51 -8.03 9.08 -9.84
C GLU A 51 -6.59 9.06 -10.36
N LEU A 52 -5.67 8.44 -9.61
CA LEU A 52 -4.29 8.28 -10.04
C LEU A 52 -4.19 7.45 -11.32
N ILE A 53 -4.89 6.31 -11.42
CA ILE A 53 -4.89 5.44 -12.61
C ILE A 53 -5.38 6.21 -13.85
N LYS A 54 -6.42 7.04 -13.71
CA LYS A 54 -6.91 7.89 -14.81
C LYS A 54 -5.86 8.92 -15.23
N SER A 55 -5.24 9.59 -14.26
CA SER A 55 -4.15 10.53 -14.51
C SER A 55 -2.94 9.85 -15.20
N THR A 56 -2.59 8.63 -14.78
CA THR A 56 -1.55 7.81 -15.42
C THR A 56 -1.90 7.53 -16.88
N GLN A 57 -3.13 7.12 -17.17
CA GLN A 57 -3.57 6.92 -18.55
C GLN A 57 -3.39 8.19 -19.40
N ASP A 58 -3.73 9.37 -18.87
CA ASP A 58 -3.60 10.64 -19.59
C ASP A 58 -2.13 10.98 -19.88
N VAL A 59 -1.25 10.86 -18.87
CA VAL A 59 0.19 11.11 -19.00
C VAL A 59 0.82 10.21 -20.06
N TYR A 60 0.55 8.90 -20.01
CA TYR A 60 1.05 7.95 -21.00
C TYR A 60 0.48 8.23 -22.39
N THR A 61 -0.81 8.55 -22.48
CA THR A 61 -1.44 8.90 -23.77
C THR A 61 -0.74 10.10 -24.39
N LEU A 62 -0.58 11.20 -23.63
CA LEU A 62 0.05 12.43 -24.09
C LEU A 62 1.49 12.21 -24.55
N TYR A 63 2.27 11.41 -23.81
CA TYR A 63 3.62 11.04 -24.20
C TYR A 63 3.64 10.24 -25.51
N VAL A 64 2.82 9.20 -25.62
CA VAL A 64 2.76 8.32 -26.79
C VAL A 64 2.35 9.06 -28.06
N ILE A 65 1.40 10.00 -27.97
CA ILE A 65 0.97 10.81 -29.13
C ILE A 65 1.91 12.00 -29.43
N GLY A 66 3.02 12.14 -28.71
CA GLY A 66 4.01 13.20 -28.90
C GLY A 66 3.52 14.59 -28.48
N LYS A 67 2.57 14.67 -27.55
CA LYS A 67 2.06 15.93 -26.97
C LYS A 67 2.73 16.30 -25.64
N MET A 68 3.59 15.43 -25.13
CA MET A 68 4.40 15.63 -23.94
C MET A 68 5.87 15.35 -24.27
N SER A 69 6.78 16.19 -23.79
CA SER A 69 8.22 15.98 -23.98
C SER A 69 8.71 14.82 -23.10
N PRO A 70 9.85 14.18 -23.43
CA PRO A 70 10.49 13.21 -22.54
C PRO A 70 10.76 13.75 -21.13
N GLU A 71 11.18 15.01 -21.03
CA GLU A 71 11.46 15.67 -19.76
C GLU A 71 10.19 15.86 -18.93
N ASP A 72 9.12 16.36 -19.55
CA ASP A 72 7.82 16.52 -18.88
C ASP A 72 7.24 15.17 -18.45
N PHE A 73 7.40 14.13 -19.28
CA PHE A 73 6.95 12.78 -18.94
C PHE A 73 7.66 12.24 -17.71
N LEU A 74 8.98 12.41 -17.58
CA LEU A 74 9.71 12.01 -16.37
C LEU A 74 9.23 12.77 -15.12
N VAL A 75 9.00 14.08 -15.24
CA VAL A 75 8.48 14.90 -14.13
C VAL A 75 7.10 14.41 -13.70
N GLU A 76 6.21 14.16 -14.65
CA GLU A 76 4.88 13.64 -14.34
C GLU A 76 4.93 12.23 -13.73
N LEU A 77 5.83 11.35 -14.18
CA LEU A 77 6.04 10.04 -13.55
C LEU A 77 6.50 10.19 -12.09
N GLU A 78 7.45 11.09 -11.81
CA GLU A 78 7.91 11.36 -10.44
C GLU A 78 6.77 11.90 -9.55
N VAL A 79 5.97 12.83 -10.07
CA VAL A 79 4.79 13.36 -9.37
C VAL A 79 3.79 12.24 -9.07
N GLN A 80 3.48 11.39 -10.05
CA GLN A 80 2.58 10.26 -9.88
C GLN A 80 3.10 9.20 -8.92
N GLN A 81 4.41 8.93 -8.93
CA GLN A 81 5.05 8.01 -8.00
C GLN A 81 4.99 8.53 -6.56
N ASN A 82 5.21 9.83 -6.36
CA ASN A 82 5.07 10.47 -5.04
C ASN A 82 3.62 10.43 -4.53
N MET A 83 2.63 10.65 -5.42
CA MET A 83 1.22 10.50 -5.08
C MET A 83 0.88 9.05 -4.70
N LEU A 84 1.35 8.07 -5.47
CA LEU A 84 1.17 6.66 -5.16
C LEU A 84 1.72 6.30 -3.78
N PHE A 85 2.96 6.72 -3.48
CA PHE A 85 3.60 6.50 -2.18
C PHE A 85 2.78 7.12 -1.04
N SER A 86 2.24 8.34 -1.22
CA SER A 86 1.38 8.96 -0.22
C SER A 86 0.08 8.19 0.01
N ILE A 87 -0.57 7.70 -1.05
CA ILE A 87 -1.79 6.88 -0.94
C ILE A 87 -1.47 5.57 -0.21
N GLN A 88 -0.39 4.88 -0.61
CA GLN A 88 0.06 3.63 0.00
C GLN A 88 0.42 3.79 1.48
N GLN A 89 1.12 4.88 1.83
CA GLN A 89 1.48 5.16 3.22
C GLN A 89 0.22 5.37 4.06
N ASN A 90 -0.74 6.17 3.58
CA ASN A 90 -2.01 6.38 4.29
C ASN A 90 -2.79 5.07 4.47
N TYR A 91 -2.82 4.20 3.45
CA TYR A 91 -3.41 2.86 3.55
C TYR A 91 -2.71 2.01 4.62
N THR A 92 -1.38 1.98 4.59
CA THR A 92 -0.54 1.20 5.50
C THR A 92 -0.69 1.68 6.94
N ASP A 93 -0.70 2.99 7.17
CA ASP A 93 -0.91 3.59 8.51
C ASP A 93 -2.30 3.27 9.05
N LYS A 94 -3.35 3.31 8.21
CA LYS A 94 -4.69 2.88 8.63
C LYS A 94 -4.74 1.39 8.97
N LYS A 95 -3.97 0.55 8.27
CA LYS A 95 -3.92 -0.89 8.48
C LYS A 95 -3.02 -1.31 9.64
N SER A 96 -1.98 -0.54 9.96
CA SER A 96 -0.91 -0.95 10.89
C SER A 96 -1.40 -1.26 12.31
N ASP A 97 -2.47 -0.59 12.72
CA ASP A 97 -3.07 -0.71 14.05
C ASP A 97 -4.06 -1.89 14.14
N LEU A 98 -4.27 -2.59 13.02
CA LEU A 98 -5.24 -3.66 12.87
C LEU A 98 -4.57 -5.01 12.62
N VAL A 99 -5.26 -6.08 13.01
CA VAL A 99 -4.93 -7.46 12.65
C VAL A 99 -6.14 -8.07 11.96
N ILE A 100 -5.94 -8.63 10.77
CA ILE A 100 -7.00 -9.34 10.05
C ILE A 100 -7.24 -10.69 10.74
N GLU A 101 -8.49 -10.95 11.11
CA GLU A 101 -8.91 -12.20 11.77
C GLU A 101 -8.62 -13.43 10.89
N PRO A 102 -8.02 -14.51 11.42
CA PRO A 102 -7.72 -15.73 10.68
C PRO A 102 -8.93 -16.38 10.01
N GLU A 103 -10.11 -16.27 10.62
CA GLU A 103 -11.39 -16.85 10.20
C GLU A 103 -12.12 -16.03 9.12
N SER A 104 -11.58 -14.88 8.71
CA SER A 104 -12.18 -14.06 7.65
C SER A 104 -12.28 -14.80 6.33
N SER A 105 -13.22 -14.39 5.46
CA SER A 105 -13.39 -14.96 4.12
C SER A 105 -12.10 -14.95 3.30
N GLU A 106 -11.82 -16.08 2.65
CA GLU A 106 -10.70 -16.22 1.72
C GLU A 106 -10.86 -15.30 0.50
N ASP A 107 -12.08 -15.01 0.07
CA ASP A 107 -12.31 -14.07 -1.05
C ASP A 107 -11.99 -12.64 -0.63
N ALA A 108 -12.32 -12.24 0.60
CA ALA A 108 -11.96 -10.93 1.13
C ALA A 108 -10.44 -10.79 1.32
N LYS A 109 -9.77 -11.82 1.86
CA LYS A 109 -8.30 -11.84 1.95
C LYS A 109 -7.61 -11.72 0.58
N LYS A 110 -8.12 -12.42 -0.44
CA LYS A 110 -7.63 -12.27 -1.81
C LYS A 110 -7.88 -10.88 -2.36
N GLY A 111 -9.06 -10.31 -2.12
CA GLY A 111 -9.37 -8.94 -2.52
C GLY A 111 -8.43 -7.91 -1.90
N ILE A 112 -8.08 -8.08 -0.62
CA ILE A 112 -7.08 -7.24 0.06
C ILE A 112 -5.70 -7.38 -0.60
N ALA A 113 -5.27 -8.62 -0.87
CA ALA A 113 -3.98 -8.86 -1.52
C ALA A 113 -3.92 -8.25 -2.92
N SER A 114 -4.96 -8.45 -3.75
CA SER A 114 -5.03 -7.82 -5.08
C SER A 114 -5.08 -6.30 -5.01
N PHE A 115 -5.74 -5.71 -4.01
CA PHE A 115 -5.70 -4.27 -3.81
C PHE A 115 -4.29 -3.76 -3.44
N GLU A 116 -3.54 -4.55 -2.66
CA GLU A 116 -2.15 -4.25 -2.32
C GLU A 116 -1.22 -4.39 -3.53
N ASP A 117 -1.44 -5.39 -4.37
CA ASP A 117 -0.71 -5.62 -5.63
C ASP A 117 -0.86 -4.43 -6.60
N LEU A 118 -1.98 -3.70 -6.58
CA LEU A 118 -2.15 -2.48 -7.39
C LEU A 118 -1.06 -1.44 -7.11
N PHE A 119 -0.61 -1.28 -5.86
CA PHE A 119 0.48 -0.35 -5.54
C PHE A 119 1.80 -0.81 -6.17
N GLU A 120 2.08 -2.11 -6.12
CA GLU A 120 3.28 -2.68 -6.70
C GLU A 120 3.28 -2.54 -8.22
N ASP A 121 2.14 -2.76 -8.87
CA ASP A 121 2.03 -2.74 -10.33
C ASP A 121 2.05 -1.36 -10.92
N ILE A 122 1.37 -0.40 -10.31
CA ILE A 122 1.43 0.99 -10.75
C ILE A 122 2.86 1.52 -10.58
N ASN A 123 3.54 1.19 -9.47
CA ASN A 123 4.94 1.56 -9.29
C ASN A 123 5.86 0.84 -10.30
N GLY A 124 5.61 -0.45 -10.55
CA GLY A 124 6.33 -1.26 -11.54
C GLY A 124 6.22 -0.67 -12.94
N LEU A 125 5.04 -0.18 -13.33
CA LEU A 125 4.82 0.55 -14.57
C LEU A 125 5.70 1.80 -14.67
N TYR A 126 5.76 2.62 -13.60
CA TYR A 126 6.61 3.81 -13.58
C TYR A 126 8.09 3.47 -13.74
N VAL A 127 8.57 2.49 -12.97
CA VAL A 127 9.97 2.05 -13.02
C VAL A 127 10.31 1.45 -14.38
N ALA A 128 9.43 0.62 -14.95
CA ALA A 128 9.66 -0.04 -16.23
C ALA A 128 9.71 0.96 -17.41
N SER A 129 9.10 2.13 -17.27
CA SER A 129 9.03 3.15 -18.33
C SER A 129 10.30 3.99 -18.46
N VAL A 130 11.25 3.85 -17.54
CA VAL A 130 12.53 4.55 -17.51
C VAL A 130 13.67 3.56 -17.74
N ASN A 131 14.62 3.92 -18.60
CA ASN A 131 15.78 3.09 -18.88
C ASN A 131 16.89 3.27 -17.81
N GLN A 132 17.96 2.47 -17.93
CA GLN A 132 19.05 2.44 -16.95
C GLN A 132 19.84 3.75 -16.78
N ILE A 133 19.75 4.68 -17.73
CA ILE A 133 20.43 5.98 -17.65
C ILE A 133 19.49 7.11 -17.20
N GLY A 134 18.26 6.78 -16.79
CA GLY A 134 17.31 7.75 -16.23
C GLY A 134 16.53 8.55 -17.28
N THR A 135 16.47 8.07 -18.53
CA THR A 135 15.61 8.67 -19.56
C THR A 135 14.44 7.74 -19.91
N PRO A 136 13.30 8.27 -20.37
CA PRO A 136 12.20 7.40 -20.74
C PRO A 136 12.57 6.61 -22.00
N TYR A 137 12.00 5.42 -22.13
CA TYR A 137 12.05 4.67 -23.39
C TYR A 137 11.33 5.42 -24.51
N SER A 138 11.47 4.97 -25.77
CA SER A 138 10.73 5.59 -26.87
C SER A 138 9.22 5.46 -26.68
N ALA A 139 8.43 6.36 -27.30
CA ALA A 139 6.96 6.31 -27.24
C ALA A 139 6.37 4.93 -27.59
N ALA A 140 6.95 4.23 -28.56
CA ALA A 140 6.49 2.89 -28.95
C ALA A 140 6.77 1.84 -27.85
N GLU A 141 7.94 1.89 -27.23
CA GLU A 141 8.31 1.00 -26.12
C GLU A 141 7.48 1.30 -24.86
N VAL A 142 7.32 2.58 -24.50
CA VAL A 142 6.47 3.01 -23.38
C VAL A 142 5.01 2.58 -23.60
N SER A 143 4.50 2.66 -24.83
CA SER A 143 3.16 2.16 -25.14
C SER A 143 3.05 0.64 -24.91
N PHE A 144 4.07 -0.14 -25.25
CA PHE A 144 4.06 -1.59 -25.01
C PHE A 144 4.13 -1.91 -23.51
N ILE A 145 5.00 -1.22 -22.77
CA ILE A 145 5.12 -1.34 -21.32
C ILE A 145 3.78 -1.01 -20.64
N TYR A 146 3.16 0.10 -21.02
CA TYR A 146 1.88 0.53 -20.48
C TYR A 146 0.79 -0.51 -20.70
N LEU A 147 0.67 -1.07 -21.90
CA LEU A 147 -0.35 -2.10 -22.18
C LEU A 147 -0.15 -3.36 -21.34
N ASN A 148 1.10 -3.80 -21.15
CA ASN A 148 1.38 -4.99 -20.33
C ASN A 148 0.97 -4.81 -18.86
N TYR A 149 1.27 -3.65 -18.27
CA TYR A 149 0.88 -3.36 -16.88
C TYR A 149 -0.61 -3.03 -16.76
N LYS A 150 -1.21 -2.40 -17.77
CA LYS A 150 -2.63 -2.04 -17.77
C LYS A 150 -3.52 -3.27 -17.58
N ASP A 151 -3.22 -4.36 -18.27
CA ASP A 151 -4.00 -5.59 -18.14
C ASP A 151 -3.90 -6.17 -16.72
N LYS A 152 -2.70 -6.15 -16.13
CA LYS A 152 -2.48 -6.62 -14.76
C LYS A 152 -3.24 -5.77 -13.73
N ILE A 153 -3.16 -4.43 -13.84
CA ILE A 153 -3.89 -3.49 -12.99
C ILE A 153 -5.41 -3.70 -13.09
N ILE A 154 -5.93 -3.95 -14.30
CA ILE A 154 -7.35 -4.23 -14.51
C ILE A 154 -7.76 -5.53 -13.81
N ASP A 155 -6.96 -6.59 -13.95
CA ASP A 155 -7.23 -7.89 -13.34
C ASP A 155 -7.25 -7.81 -11.81
N ASP A 156 -6.25 -7.16 -11.20
CA ASP A 156 -6.18 -7.01 -9.74
C ASP A 156 -7.32 -6.14 -9.20
N TYR A 157 -7.68 -5.06 -9.91
CA TYR A 157 -8.83 -4.24 -9.54
C TYR A 157 -10.16 -5.00 -9.66
N ALA A 158 -10.28 -5.89 -10.65
CA ALA A 158 -11.47 -6.74 -10.81
C ALA A 158 -11.61 -7.75 -9.67
N VAL A 159 -10.51 -8.37 -9.22
CA VAL A 159 -10.51 -9.28 -8.07
C VAL A 159 -10.91 -8.54 -6.79
N TYR A 160 -10.32 -7.38 -6.53
CA TYR A 160 -10.68 -6.53 -5.40
C TYR A 160 -12.17 -6.14 -5.45
N SER A 161 -12.64 -5.63 -6.59
CA SER A 161 -14.05 -5.20 -6.75
C SER A 161 -15.03 -6.34 -6.52
N ALA A 162 -14.73 -7.54 -7.00
CA ALA A 162 -15.55 -8.72 -6.76
C ALA A 162 -15.62 -9.07 -5.27
N ALA A 163 -14.50 -9.01 -4.55
CA ALA A 163 -14.46 -9.26 -3.11
C ALA A 163 -15.24 -8.21 -2.30
N VAL A 164 -15.21 -6.94 -2.69
CA VAL A 164 -16.04 -5.87 -2.08
C VAL A 164 -17.52 -6.16 -2.27
N ILE A 165 -17.95 -6.55 -3.48
CA ILE A 165 -19.35 -6.89 -3.78
C ILE A 165 -19.82 -8.07 -2.93
N LEU A 166 -19.01 -9.12 -2.83
CA LEU A 166 -19.33 -10.29 -2.00
C LEU A 166 -19.45 -9.92 -0.52
N SER A 167 -18.54 -9.09 0.00
CA SER A 167 -18.53 -8.63 1.39
C SER A 167 -19.77 -7.79 1.74
N LYS A 168 -20.20 -6.90 0.83
CA LYS A 168 -21.43 -6.10 0.98
C LYS A 168 -22.69 -6.97 1.00
N ASN A 169 -22.71 -8.04 0.20
CA ASN A 169 -23.85 -8.96 0.15
C ASN A 169 -23.90 -9.92 1.35
N SER A 170 -22.76 -10.23 1.98
CA SER A 170 -22.74 -11.00 3.24
C SER A 170 -23.21 -10.19 4.45
N ASP A 171 -22.94 -8.87 4.48
CA ASP A 171 -23.35 -7.99 5.58
C ASP A 171 -24.85 -7.65 5.56
N SER A 172 -25.46 -7.61 4.36
CA SER A 172 -26.91 -7.44 4.18
C SER A 172 -27.74 -8.72 4.44
N GLY A 173 -27.09 -9.81 4.87
CA GLY A 173 -27.62 -11.16 5.01
C GLY A 173 -28.23 -11.55 6.36
N GLU A 174 -28.45 -10.62 7.30
CA GLU A 174 -29.39 -10.86 8.41
C GLU A 174 -30.84 -10.69 7.93
N VAL A 175 -31.24 -11.51 6.94
CA VAL A 175 -32.65 -11.71 6.62
C VAL A 175 -33.16 -12.76 7.59
N THR A 176 -33.95 -12.29 8.55
CA THR A 176 -34.76 -13.07 9.46
C THR A 176 -35.31 -14.33 8.79
N ALA A 177 -34.83 -15.49 9.24
CA ALA A 177 -35.60 -16.72 9.09
C ALA A 177 -36.87 -16.54 9.94
N ASP A 178 -37.90 -15.93 9.33
CA ASP A 178 -39.26 -15.93 9.84
C ASP A 178 -39.72 -17.38 9.90
N ASN A 179 -39.57 -17.98 11.08
CA ASN A 179 -40.06 -19.30 11.43
C ASN A 179 -41.58 -19.19 11.65
N SER A 180 -42.30 -18.88 10.58
CA SER A 180 -43.76 -18.86 10.50
C SER A 180 -44.23 -19.95 9.54
N ALA A 181 -43.96 -21.21 9.86
CA ALA A 181 -44.65 -22.33 9.22
C ALA A 181 -44.83 -23.51 10.20
N GLU A 182 -46.10 -23.78 10.50
CA GLU A 182 -46.70 -25.04 10.98
C GLU A 182 -46.40 -25.41 12.45
N LYS A 183 -47.36 -25.41 13.39
CA LYS A 183 -48.77 -25.83 13.37
C LYS A 183 -49.53 -25.24 14.56
#